data_AF-A0AA42YGK6-F1
#
_entry.id   AF-A0AA42YGK6-F1
#
_cell.length_a   1.000
_cell.length_b   1.000
_cell.length_c   1.000
_cell.angle_alpha   90.00
_cell.angle_beta   90.00
_cell.angle_gamma   90.00
#
_symmetry.space_group_name_H-M   'P 1'
#
loop_
_entity.id
_entity.type
_entity.pdbx_description
1 polymer ?
#
loop_
_entity_poly.entity_id
_entity_poly.type
_entity_poly.pdbx_seq_one_letter_code
_entity_poly.pdbx_strand_id
1 'polypeptide(L)'
;MQVDSRRTPGAAIALLALALLVCAAAPAQAYIGPGAGFALATSMFVILATVVVAIVLILTWPFRFVWRLIRRPARPVAKVKRLVFLGLDGQDPKLTDRFMAEGKLPNFQRLAETGCYHRLHSTYPSISPVAWSSFATGVQPAKHNIFDFLSRDPRSYLPLISSTSIETAERRGAALLKKLTFGRYRFPTEKAEIRMLRKAKPYWTILGEHYIWSTVLRVPITFPPDRFYGAQLGAMAIPDLLGTQGTFFLFTTRASDAAFKEGGVRVTL
;
A
#
# COMPACT_ATOMS: atom_id res chain seq x y z
N MET A 1 -65.43 -20.54 -29.07
CA MET A 1 -64.12 -20.34 -28.41
C MET A 1 -64.25 -19.13 -27.50
N GLN A 2 -63.62 -19.16 -26.32
CA GLN A 2 -63.62 -18.16 -25.23
C GLN A 2 -64.82 -18.23 -24.29
N VAL A 3 -64.75 -19.09 -23.27
CA VAL A 3 -64.18 -18.83 -21.92
C VAL A 3 -65.15 -17.97 -21.10
N ASP A 4 -66.13 -18.64 -20.51
CA ASP A 4 -66.92 -18.07 -19.44
C ASP A 4 -66.17 -18.26 -18.12
N SER A 5 -65.82 -17.14 -17.50
CA SER A 5 -64.97 -17.07 -16.32
C SER A 5 -65.75 -17.59 -15.11
N ARG A 6 -65.46 -18.82 -14.69
CA ARG A 6 -65.83 -19.28 -13.34
C ARG A 6 -65.06 -18.41 -12.33
N ARG A 7 -65.70 -17.35 -11.83
CA ARG A 7 -65.22 -16.60 -10.67
C ARG A 7 -65.21 -17.56 -9.49
N THR A 8 -64.04 -18.07 -9.14
CA THR A 8 -63.86 -18.95 -7.99
C THR A 8 -64.16 -18.15 -6.73
N PRO A 9 -65.17 -18.53 -5.91
CA PRO A 9 -65.51 -17.80 -4.69
C PRO A 9 -64.37 -17.83 -3.64
N GLY A 10 -63.36 -18.68 -3.85
CA GLY A 10 -62.18 -18.80 -2.97
C GLY A 10 -61.34 -17.54 -2.85
N ALA A 11 -61.25 -16.70 -3.89
CA ALA A 11 -60.45 -15.46 -3.81
C ALA A 11 -61.12 -14.39 -2.94
N ALA A 12 -62.45 -14.26 -3.07
CA ALA A 12 -63.23 -13.33 -2.24
C ALA A 12 -63.27 -13.80 -0.78
N ILE A 13 -63.42 -15.10 -0.54
CA ILE A 13 -63.40 -15.68 0.81
C ILE A 13 -62.01 -15.56 1.43
N ALA A 14 -60.93 -15.77 0.66
CA ALA A 14 -59.56 -15.59 1.15
C ALA A 14 -59.26 -14.13 1.50
N LEU A 15 -59.71 -13.17 0.68
CA LEU A 15 -59.59 -11.74 0.98
C LEU A 15 -60.41 -11.33 2.21
N LEU A 16 -61.62 -11.86 2.36
CA LEU A 16 -62.46 -11.61 3.53
C LEU A 16 -61.86 -12.22 4.79
N ALA A 17 -61.31 -13.45 4.69
CA ALA A 17 -60.63 -14.12 5.78
C ALA A 17 -59.34 -13.38 6.18
N LEU A 18 -58.57 -12.88 5.20
CA LEU A 18 -57.37 -12.07 5.46
C LEU A 18 -57.74 -10.73 6.09
N ALA A 19 -58.80 -10.07 5.62
CA ALA A 19 -59.29 -8.83 6.20
C ALA A 19 -59.80 -9.04 7.64
N LEU A 20 -60.51 -10.14 7.90
CA LEU A 20 -60.92 -10.53 9.25
C LEU A 20 -59.72 -10.86 10.13
N LEU A 21 -58.68 -11.50 9.61
CA LEU A 21 -57.44 -11.79 10.35
C LEU A 21 -56.69 -10.51 10.73
N VAL A 22 -56.65 -9.52 9.84
CA VAL A 22 -56.04 -8.21 10.09
C VAL A 22 -56.87 -7.39 11.07
N CYS A 23 -58.20 -7.41 10.97
CA CYS A 23 -59.09 -6.72 11.90
C CYS A 23 -59.17 -7.39 13.28
N ALA A 24 -58.97 -8.71 13.36
CA ALA A 24 -58.92 -9.47 14.61
C ALA A 24 -57.51 -9.54 15.22
N ALA A 25 -56.50 -8.95 14.57
CA ALA A 25 -55.15 -8.87 15.12
C ALA A 25 -55.15 -7.94 16.34
N ALA A 26 -55.00 -8.52 17.53
CA ALA A 26 -54.78 -7.76 18.75
C ALA A 26 -53.50 -6.93 18.61
N PRO A 27 -53.43 -5.70 19.16
CA PRO A 27 -52.22 -4.88 19.11
C PRO A 27 -51.09 -5.62 19.83
N ALA A 28 -50.19 -6.22 19.06
CA ALA A 28 -48.97 -6.79 19.60
C ALA A 28 -48.08 -5.62 20.05
N GLN A 29 -48.05 -5.36 21.35
CA GLN A 29 -47.14 -4.40 21.95
C GLN A 29 -45.71 -4.98 21.91
N ALA A 30 -45.10 -4.94 20.73
CA ALA A 30 -43.70 -5.25 20.58
C ALA A 30 -42.91 -4.02 21.04
N TYR A 31 -42.29 -4.11 22.23
CA TYR A 31 -41.32 -3.12 22.66
C TYR A 31 -40.11 -3.18 21.72
N ILE A 32 -40.12 -2.30 20.72
CA ILE A 32 -38.94 -1.99 19.95
C ILE A 32 -38.10 -1.10 20.85
N GLY A 33 -37.09 -1.68 21.49
CA GLY A 33 -36.22 -0.94 22.40
C GLY A 33 -35.63 0.34 21.77
N PRO A 34 -35.09 1.27 22.58
CA PRO A 34 -34.68 2.60 22.12
C PRO A 34 -33.68 2.56 20.95
N GLY A 35 -32.97 1.44 20.78
CA GLY A 35 -32.02 1.18 19.71
C GLY A 35 -32.57 1.33 18.29
N ALA A 36 -33.85 1.02 18.00
CA ALA A 36 -34.36 1.19 16.64
C ALA A 36 -34.57 2.66 16.26
N GLY A 37 -35.02 3.48 17.22
CA GLY A 37 -35.10 4.93 17.05
C GLY A 37 -33.72 5.53 16.85
N PHE A 38 -32.73 5.09 17.64
CA PHE A 38 -31.33 5.50 17.44
C PHE A 38 -30.76 5.04 16.10
N ALA A 39 -31.05 3.83 15.64
CA ALA A 39 -30.60 3.31 14.34
C ALA A 39 -31.22 4.09 13.17
N LEU A 40 -32.51 4.41 13.23
CA LEU A 40 -33.19 5.23 12.23
C LEU A 40 -32.65 6.67 12.23
N ALA A 41 -32.50 7.27 13.41
CA ALA A 41 -31.97 8.64 13.53
C ALA A 41 -30.53 8.73 13.01
N THR A 42 -29.67 7.79 13.40
CA THR A 42 -28.25 7.76 12.95
C THR A 42 -28.13 7.51 11.45
N SER A 43 -28.90 6.56 10.89
CA SER A 43 -28.89 6.32 9.43
C SER A 43 -29.40 7.53 8.63
N MET A 44 -30.47 8.18 9.08
CA MET A 44 -30.98 9.41 8.46
C MET A 44 -29.95 10.56 8.53
N PHE A 45 -29.30 10.74 9.66
CA PHE A 45 -28.23 11.74 9.83
C PHE A 45 -27.03 11.46 8.91
N VAL A 46 -26.64 10.19 8.73
CA VAL A 46 -25.56 9.81 7.81
C VAL A 46 -25.93 10.17 6.37
N ILE A 47 -27.16 9.90 5.93
CA ILE A 47 -27.61 10.26 4.58
C ILE A 47 -27.58 11.77 4.41
N LEU A 48 -28.17 12.52 5.35
CA LEU A 48 -28.19 13.98 5.30
C LEU A 48 -26.77 14.57 5.28
N ALA A 49 -25.89 14.11 6.16
CA ALA A 49 -24.50 14.54 6.21
C ALA A 49 -23.76 14.22 4.90
N THR A 50 -24.02 13.06 4.29
CA THR A 50 -23.42 12.68 3.01
C THR A 50 -23.88 13.60 1.88
N VAL A 51 -25.17 13.95 1.83
CA VAL A 51 -25.72 14.91 0.86
C VAL A 51 -25.09 16.28 1.03
N VAL A 52 -24.99 16.78 2.28
CA VAL A 52 -24.34 18.06 2.57
C VAL A 52 -22.87 18.06 2.12
N VAL A 53 -22.12 17.01 2.45
CA VAL A 53 -20.72 16.85 2.02
C VAL A 53 -20.62 16.81 0.50
N ALA A 54 -21.52 16.09 -0.20
CA ALA A 54 -21.55 16.03 -1.65
C ALA A 54 -21.80 17.42 -2.28
N ILE A 55 -22.77 18.17 -1.75
CA ILE A 55 -23.07 19.54 -2.20
C ILE A 55 -21.84 20.44 -1.99
N VAL A 56 -21.22 20.41 -0.82
CA VAL A 56 -19.99 21.18 -0.53
C VAL A 56 -18.86 20.81 -1.48
N LEU A 57 -18.67 19.52 -1.78
CA LEU A 57 -17.65 19.08 -2.73
C LEU A 57 -17.93 19.60 -4.16
N ILE A 58 -19.19 19.55 -4.61
CA ILE A 58 -19.60 20.06 -5.93
C ILE A 58 -19.41 21.58 -6.01
N LEU A 59 -19.86 22.33 -4.99
CA LEU A 59 -19.75 23.79 -4.95
C LEU A 59 -18.30 24.27 -4.82
N THR A 60 -17.46 23.54 -4.09
CA THR A 60 -16.04 23.88 -3.95
C THR A 60 -15.18 23.41 -5.12
N TRP A 61 -15.65 22.45 -5.92
CA TRP A 61 -14.91 21.92 -7.08
C TRP A 61 -14.49 22.99 -8.10
N PRO A 62 -15.36 23.89 -8.62
CA PRO A 62 -14.97 24.90 -9.61
C PRO A 62 -13.92 25.86 -9.05
N PHE A 63 -14.07 26.29 -7.79
CA PHE A 63 -13.08 27.14 -7.13
C PHE A 63 -11.72 26.41 -6.98
N ARG A 64 -11.73 25.16 -6.52
CA ARG A 64 -10.52 24.32 -6.43
C ARG A 64 -9.90 24.07 -7.80
N PHE A 65 -10.71 23.94 -8.85
CA PHE A 65 -10.26 23.74 -10.22
C PHE A 65 -9.59 24.98 -10.79
N VAL A 66 -10.22 26.16 -10.67
CA VAL A 66 -9.63 27.45 -11.07
C VAL A 66 -8.35 27.73 -10.29
N TRP A 67 -8.36 27.53 -8.97
CA TRP A 67 -7.16 27.65 -8.14
C TRP A 67 -6.03 26.73 -8.60
N ARG A 68 -6.36 25.48 -8.97
CA ARG A 68 -5.39 24.54 -9.54
C ARG A 68 -4.88 24.98 -10.91
N LEU A 69 -5.72 25.58 -11.76
CA LEU A 69 -5.29 26.09 -13.06
C LEU A 69 -4.30 27.25 -12.91
N ILE A 70 -4.60 28.21 -12.03
CA ILE A 70 -3.76 29.39 -11.78
C ILE A 70 -2.41 28.99 -11.16
N ARG A 71 -2.41 28.03 -10.24
CA ARG A 71 -1.18 27.56 -9.57
C ARG A 71 -0.39 26.51 -10.35
N ARG A 72 -0.89 26.03 -11.50
CA ARG A 72 -0.13 25.07 -12.30
C ARG A 72 1.04 25.79 -12.96
N PRO A 73 2.30 25.42 -12.66
CA PRO A 73 3.43 25.95 -13.41
C PRO A 73 3.27 25.58 -14.88
N ALA A 74 3.71 26.48 -15.76
CA ALA A 74 3.76 26.19 -17.19
C ALA A 74 4.57 24.90 -17.41
N ARG A 75 3.96 23.90 -18.05
CA ARG A 75 4.68 22.66 -18.34
C ARG A 75 5.69 22.94 -19.46
N PRO A 76 6.98 22.62 -19.27
CA PRO A 76 7.96 22.74 -20.34
C PRO A 76 7.56 21.80 -21.48
N VAL A 77 7.93 22.19 -22.71
CA VAL A 77 7.75 21.32 -23.89
C VAL A 77 8.56 20.05 -23.68
N ALA A 78 7.88 18.91 -23.56
CA ALA A 78 8.53 17.64 -23.33
C ALA A 78 9.23 17.16 -24.61
N LYS A 79 10.52 16.83 -24.51
CA LYS A 79 11.27 16.21 -25.63
C LYS A 79 10.81 14.79 -25.93
N VAL A 80 10.18 14.11 -24.96
CA VAL A 80 9.72 12.72 -25.07
C VAL A 80 8.30 12.59 -24.54
N LYS A 81 7.48 11.73 -25.16
CA LYS A 81 6.08 11.48 -24.73
C LYS A 81 6.01 10.60 -23.48
N ARG A 82 6.94 9.65 -23.33
CA ARG A 82 6.99 8.69 -22.22
C ARG A 82 8.44 8.28 -21.97
N LEU A 83 8.80 8.15 -20.70
CA LEU A 83 10.09 7.63 -20.25
C LEU A 83 9.84 6.40 -19.38
N VAL A 84 10.56 5.31 -19.65
CA VAL A 84 10.46 4.05 -18.90
C VAL A 84 11.84 3.71 -18.37
N PHE A 85 11.94 3.51 -17.06
CA PHE A 85 13.12 2.94 -16.42
C PHE A 85 12.84 1.47 -16.16
N LEU A 86 13.63 0.60 -16.78
CA LEU A 86 13.68 -0.83 -16.47
C LEU A 86 14.99 -1.09 -15.74
N GLY A 87 14.92 -1.51 -14.49
CA GLY A 87 16.10 -1.85 -13.72
C GLY A 87 16.13 -3.34 -13.39
N LEU A 88 17.29 -3.96 -13.58
CA LEU A 88 17.54 -5.36 -13.35
C LEU A 88 18.62 -5.50 -12.27
N ASP A 89 18.27 -6.12 -11.15
CA ASP A 89 19.20 -6.29 -10.03
C ASP A 89 20.28 -7.32 -10.37
N GLY A 90 21.53 -7.05 -9.98
CA GLY A 90 22.66 -7.94 -10.21
C GLY A 90 23.03 -8.17 -11.68
N GLN A 91 22.58 -7.32 -12.61
CA GLN A 91 22.95 -7.46 -14.02
C GLN A 91 24.43 -7.11 -14.25
N ASP A 92 25.28 -8.14 -14.32
CA ASP A 92 26.70 -7.97 -14.60
C ASP A 92 26.94 -7.59 -16.08
N PRO A 93 27.73 -6.53 -16.37
CA PRO A 93 27.97 -6.07 -17.73
C PRO A 93 28.82 -7.04 -18.55
N LYS A 94 29.76 -7.78 -17.95
CA LYS A 94 30.60 -8.74 -18.67
C LYS A 94 29.78 -9.94 -19.13
N LEU A 95 28.89 -10.44 -18.27
CA LEU A 95 27.95 -11.50 -18.63
C LEU A 95 26.96 -11.03 -19.71
N THR A 96 26.46 -9.81 -19.56
CA THR A 96 25.54 -9.21 -20.55
C THR A 96 26.20 -9.12 -21.93
N ASP A 97 27.43 -8.59 -22.00
CA ASP A 97 28.18 -8.48 -23.26
C ASP A 97 28.44 -9.84 -23.90
N ARG A 98 28.87 -10.82 -23.10
CA ARG A 98 29.10 -12.19 -23.58
C ARG A 98 27.82 -12.81 -24.14
N PHE A 99 26.70 -12.69 -23.43
CA PHE A 99 25.44 -13.29 -23.87
C PHE A 99 24.78 -12.56 -25.04
N MET A 100 25.06 -11.27 -25.23
CA MET A 100 24.72 -10.59 -26.48
C MET A 100 25.55 -11.15 -27.64
N ALA A 101 26.86 -11.32 -27.47
CA ALA A 101 27.74 -11.87 -28.51
C ALA A 101 27.40 -13.33 -28.88
N GLU A 102 26.94 -14.13 -27.91
CA GLU A 102 26.45 -15.49 -28.12
C GLU A 102 25.03 -15.55 -28.74
N GLY A 103 24.38 -14.40 -29.01
CA GLY A 103 23.02 -14.33 -29.57
C GLY A 103 21.91 -14.71 -28.59
N LYS A 104 22.21 -14.86 -27.29
CA LYS A 104 21.25 -15.26 -26.24
C LYS A 104 20.39 -14.10 -25.73
N LEU A 105 20.84 -12.86 -25.93
CA LEU A 105 20.13 -11.64 -25.52
C LEU A 105 19.76 -10.73 -26.72
N PRO A 106 18.97 -11.21 -27.69
CA PRO A 106 18.70 -10.50 -28.94
C PRO A 106 17.97 -9.16 -28.72
N ASN A 107 17.18 -9.04 -27.65
CA ASN A 107 16.50 -7.79 -27.31
C ASN A 107 17.44 -6.73 -26.73
N PHE A 108 18.43 -7.13 -25.92
CA PHE A 108 19.45 -6.21 -25.43
C PHE A 108 20.36 -5.76 -26.56
N GLN A 109 20.77 -6.68 -27.42
CA GLN A 109 21.57 -6.36 -28.60
C GLN A 109 20.88 -5.31 -29.47
N ARG A 110 19.59 -5.50 -29.79
CA ARG A 110 18.81 -4.52 -30.56
C ARG A 110 18.71 -3.16 -29.87
N LEU A 111 18.56 -3.12 -28.55
CA LEU A 111 18.53 -1.86 -27.78
C LEU A 111 19.88 -1.15 -27.80
N ALA A 112 20.99 -1.91 -27.75
CA ALA A 112 22.33 -1.36 -27.86
C ALA A 112 22.60 -0.79 -29.26
N GLU A 113 22.16 -1.47 -30.32
CA GLU A 113 22.34 -1.06 -31.72
C GLU A 113 21.48 0.13 -32.13
N THR A 114 20.22 0.18 -31.68
CA THR A 114 19.28 1.27 -32.03
C THR A 114 19.36 2.47 -31.09
N GLY A 115 20.09 2.34 -29.98
CA GLY A 115 20.17 3.32 -28.91
C GLY A 115 21.60 3.59 -28.48
N CYS A 116 21.80 3.57 -27.17
CA CYS A 116 23.06 3.91 -26.53
C CYS A 116 23.33 2.89 -25.43
N TYR A 117 24.51 2.26 -25.46
CA TYR A 117 24.92 1.27 -24.49
C TYR A 117 26.26 1.66 -23.87
N HIS A 118 26.27 1.81 -22.55
CA HIS A 118 27.46 2.17 -21.77
C HIS A 118 27.50 1.36 -20.49
N ARG A 119 28.70 0.89 -20.12
CA ARG A 119 28.95 0.32 -18.80
C ARG A 119 28.95 1.44 -17.76
N LEU A 120 28.20 1.24 -16.68
CA LEU A 120 28.12 2.17 -15.58
C LEU A 120 28.89 1.62 -14.37
N HIS A 121 29.57 2.50 -13.64
CA HIS A 121 30.11 2.16 -12.34
C HIS A 121 28.99 2.06 -11.31
N SER A 122 29.07 1.05 -10.45
CA SER A 122 28.16 0.94 -9.31
C SER A 122 28.53 1.94 -8.21
N THR A 123 27.66 2.05 -7.21
CA THR A 123 27.93 2.83 -5.99
C THR A 123 29.02 2.18 -5.14
N TYR A 124 29.60 2.93 -4.21
CA TYR A 124 30.40 2.38 -3.11
C TYR A 124 29.67 2.61 -1.78
N PRO A 125 29.23 1.57 -1.06
CA PRO A 125 29.35 0.13 -1.39
C PRO A 125 28.49 -0.34 -2.58
N SER A 126 28.96 -1.38 -3.28
CA SER A 126 28.29 -1.99 -4.44
C SER A 126 27.20 -2.98 -4.02
N ILE A 127 26.22 -2.51 -3.26
CA ILE A 127 25.14 -3.35 -2.73
C ILE A 127 23.77 -2.73 -3.07
N SER A 128 22.77 -3.58 -3.34
CA SER A 128 21.47 -3.16 -3.87
C SER A 128 20.81 -1.98 -3.14
N PRO A 129 20.65 -1.94 -1.80
CA PRO A 129 19.96 -0.83 -1.12
C PRO A 129 20.66 0.52 -1.34
N VAL A 130 21.98 0.50 -1.49
CA VAL A 130 22.80 1.69 -1.75
C VAL A 130 22.63 2.13 -3.20
N ALA A 131 22.81 1.20 -4.15
CA ALA A 131 22.69 1.46 -5.57
C ALA A 131 21.29 1.99 -5.95
N TRP A 132 20.22 1.35 -5.45
CA TRP A 132 18.85 1.77 -5.71
C TRP A 132 18.49 3.11 -5.06
N SER A 133 19.05 3.41 -3.90
CA SER A 133 18.88 4.72 -3.26
C SER A 133 19.59 5.82 -4.04
N SER A 134 20.81 5.57 -4.53
CA SER A 134 21.54 6.49 -5.40
C SER A 134 20.85 6.68 -6.75
N PHE A 135 20.34 5.61 -7.38
CA PHE A 135 19.52 5.68 -8.59
C PHE A 135 18.30 6.58 -8.40
N ALA A 136 17.57 6.36 -7.30
CA ALA A 136 16.35 7.11 -7.02
C ALA A 136 16.62 8.60 -6.77
N THR A 137 17.75 8.95 -6.17
CA THR A 137 18.00 10.29 -5.62
C THR A 137 19.05 11.10 -6.36
N GLY A 138 19.85 10.45 -7.22
CA GLY A 138 20.96 11.08 -7.95
C GLY A 138 22.12 11.55 -7.07
N VAL A 139 22.20 11.11 -5.82
CA VAL A 139 23.23 11.53 -4.87
C VAL A 139 23.97 10.33 -4.27
N GLN A 140 25.16 10.57 -3.74
CA GLN A 140 25.99 9.54 -3.11
C GLN A 140 25.43 9.05 -1.76
N PRO A 141 25.91 7.89 -1.25
CA PRO A 141 25.41 7.29 -0.01
C PRO A 141 25.47 8.18 1.22
N ALA A 142 26.51 8.99 1.34
CA ALA A 142 26.64 9.97 2.43
C ALA A 142 25.48 10.98 2.49
N LYS A 143 24.84 11.29 1.37
CA LYS A 143 23.72 12.24 1.30
C LYS A 143 22.36 11.58 1.46
N HIS A 144 22.18 10.37 0.93
CA HIS A 144 20.91 9.65 1.07
C HIS A 144 20.81 8.77 2.33
N ASN A 145 21.91 8.55 3.06
CA ASN A 145 21.96 7.86 4.37
C ASN A 145 21.65 6.35 4.32
N ILE A 146 21.86 5.69 3.19
CA ILE A 146 21.68 4.23 3.07
C ILE A 146 23.04 3.64 2.70
N PHE A 147 23.56 2.73 3.53
CA PHE A 147 24.93 2.21 3.41
C PHE A 147 25.00 0.69 3.28
N ASP A 148 23.93 -0.01 3.66
CA ASP A 148 23.84 -1.48 3.64
C ASP A 148 22.34 -1.86 3.75
N PHE A 149 21.98 -3.14 3.83
CA PHE A 149 20.65 -3.63 4.23
C PHE A 149 20.42 -3.49 5.74
N LEU A 150 21.50 -3.60 6.51
CA LEU A 150 21.47 -3.55 7.96
C LEU A 150 22.24 -2.33 8.48
N SER A 151 21.74 -1.75 9.55
CA SER A 151 22.47 -0.80 10.38
C SER A 151 22.68 -1.41 11.76
N ARG A 152 23.53 -0.79 12.59
CA ARG A 152 23.69 -1.21 13.98
C ARG A 152 22.99 -0.22 14.89
N ASP A 153 22.31 -0.72 15.91
CA ASP A 153 21.95 0.10 17.06
C ASP A 153 23.24 0.50 17.81
N PRO A 154 23.56 1.79 17.99
CA PRO A 154 24.79 2.21 18.67
C PRO A 154 24.86 1.82 20.15
N ARG A 155 23.72 1.52 20.79
CA ARG A 155 23.63 1.18 22.22
C ARG A 155 23.66 -0.32 22.43
N SER A 156 22.89 -1.06 21.65
CA SER A 156 22.73 -2.51 21.81
C SER A 156 23.56 -3.35 20.85
N TYR A 157 24.14 -2.73 19.81
CA TYR A 157 24.84 -3.40 18.70
C TYR A 157 23.99 -4.40 17.92
N LEU A 158 22.68 -4.45 18.16
CA LEU A 158 21.78 -5.32 17.42
C LEU A 158 21.57 -4.81 15.99
N PRO A 159 21.34 -5.72 15.02
CA PRO A 159 21.05 -5.36 13.64
C PRO A 159 19.68 -4.67 13.55
N LEU A 160 19.65 -3.55 12.85
CA LEU A 160 18.46 -2.79 12.49
C LEU A 160 18.32 -2.78 10.97
N ILE A 161 17.11 -2.66 10.45
CA ILE A 161 16.91 -2.44 9.02
C ILE A 161 17.35 -1.02 8.66
N SER A 162 18.20 -0.88 7.66
CA SER A 162 18.79 0.41 7.27
C SER A 162 17.83 1.31 6.48
N SER A 163 16.80 0.73 5.87
CA SER A 163 15.88 1.43 4.96
C SER A 163 14.69 2.06 5.68
N THR A 164 14.22 1.39 6.73
CA THR A 164 12.92 1.67 7.35
C THR A 164 13.00 1.41 8.84
N SER A 165 12.58 2.38 9.64
CA SER A 165 12.36 2.19 11.07
C SER A 165 10.86 2.03 11.32
N ILE A 166 10.49 0.98 12.05
CA ILE A 166 9.13 0.73 12.51
C ILE A 166 9.16 0.79 14.03
N GLU A 167 8.62 1.87 14.59
CA GLU A 167 8.47 2.02 16.03
C GLU A 167 7.02 1.75 16.41
N THR A 168 6.82 0.70 17.23
CA THR A 168 5.52 0.44 17.85
C THR A 168 5.34 1.32 19.09
N ALA A 169 4.09 1.64 19.40
CA ALA A 169 3.71 2.43 20.59
C ALA A 169 4.33 1.89 21.89
N GLU A 170 4.49 0.57 22.00
CA GLU A 170 5.09 -0.08 23.17
C GLU A 170 6.57 0.26 23.38
N ARG A 171 7.34 0.46 22.30
CA ARG A 171 8.78 0.77 22.36
C ARG A 171 9.06 2.24 22.66
N ARG A 172 8.09 3.14 22.46
CA ARG A 172 8.24 4.60 22.67
C ARG A 172 8.19 5.06 24.12
N GLY A 173 8.09 4.14 25.07
CA GLY A 173 8.07 4.51 26.49
C GLY A 173 6.76 5.16 26.92
N ALA A 174 5.65 4.89 26.23
CA ALA A 174 4.30 5.16 26.73
C ALA A 174 3.97 4.21 27.91
N ALA A 175 4.81 4.21 28.94
CA ALA A 175 4.63 3.47 30.18
C ALA A 175 3.33 3.87 30.90
N LEU A 176 2.84 5.10 30.66
CA LEU A 176 1.58 5.60 31.20
C LEU A 176 0.34 4.91 30.60
N LEU A 177 0.42 4.43 29.35
CA LEU A 177 -0.70 3.83 28.60
C LEU A 177 -0.69 2.30 28.57
N LYS A 178 0.34 1.66 29.15
CA LYS A 178 0.35 0.20 29.45
C LYS A 178 -0.85 -0.26 30.29
N LYS A 179 -1.65 0.66 30.84
CA LYS A 179 -2.76 0.42 31.77
C LYS A 179 -4.16 0.34 31.14
N LEU A 180 -4.35 0.63 29.85
CA LEU A 180 -5.65 0.40 29.17
C LEU A 180 -5.78 -1.06 28.71
N THR A 181 -5.68 -1.97 29.68
CA THR A 181 -5.88 -3.40 29.50
C THR A 181 -7.18 -3.75 30.23
N PHE A 182 -8.23 -4.10 29.49
CA PHE A 182 -9.46 -4.63 30.09
C PHE A 182 -9.41 -6.16 30.00
N GLY A 183 -8.92 -6.80 31.06
CA GLY A 183 -8.64 -8.24 31.05
C GLY A 183 -7.60 -8.63 29.99
N ARG A 184 -7.97 -9.53 29.07
CA ARG A 184 -7.11 -10.04 27.98
C ARG A 184 -6.99 -9.11 26.76
N TYR A 185 -7.74 -8.02 26.72
CA TYR A 185 -7.78 -7.14 25.56
C TYR A 185 -6.88 -5.92 25.78
N ARG A 186 -5.93 -5.72 24.85
CA ARG A 186 -5.03 -4.56 24.81
C ARG A 186 -5.52 -3.61 23.72
N PHE A 187 -5.87 -2.37 24.11
CA PHE A 187 -6.31 -1.35 23.16
C PHE A 187 -5.10 -0.51 22.70
N PRO A 188 -4.67 -0.61 21.43
CA PRO A 188 -3.59 0.22 20.92
C PRO A 188 -4.08 1.66 20.79
N THR A 189 -3.62 2.54 21.68
CA THR A 189 -3.99 3.96 21.69
C THR A 189 -3.20 4.78 20.67
N GLU A 190 -2.06 4.28 20.19
CA GLU A 190 -1.20 4.97 19.23
C GLU A 190 -0.91 4.09 18.01
N LYS A 191 -0.86 4.72 16.84
CA LYS A 191 -0.49 4.07 15.59
C LYS A 191 1.02 3.83 15.56
N ALA A 192 1.44 2.71 14.99
CA ALA A 192 2.85 2.49 14.69
C ALA A 192 3.38 3.59 13.75
N GLU A 193 4.56 4.13 14.07
CA GLU A 193 5.22 5.08 13.19
C GLU A 193 6.19 4.33 12.28
N ILE A 194 5.99 4.49 10.98
CA ILE A 194 6.85 3.91 9.94
C ILE A 194 7.61 5.06 9.30
N ARG A 195 8.93 5.06 9.46
CA ARG A 195 9.81 6.12 8.95
C ARG A 195 10.75 5.58 7.88
N MET A 196 10.81 6.28 6.76
CA MET A 196 11.87 6.07 5.77
C MET A 196 13.19 6.65 6.29
N LEU A 197 14.25 5.85 6.25
CA LEU A 197 15.59 6.24 6.70
C LEU A 197 16.42 6.90 5.59
N ARG A 198 16.02 6.71 4.32
CA ARG A 198 16.59 7.44 3.18
C ARG A 198 16.26 8.93 3.33
N LYS A 199 17.28 9.77 3.42
CA LYS A 199 17.13 11.23 3.66
C LYS A 199 17.02 12.06 2.40
N ALA A 200 17.58 11.59 1.30
CA ALA A 200 17.52 12.31 0.03
C ALA A 200 16.19 12.07 -0.68
N LYS A 201 15.73 13.12 -1.37
CA LYS A 201 14.48 13.13 -2.12
C LYS A 201 14.65 12.42 -3.46
N PRO A 202 13.74 11.49 -3.83
CA PRO A 202 13.84 10.81 -5.09
C PRO A 202 13.33 11.67 -6.26
N TYR A 203 13.79 11.36 -7.48
CA TYR A 203 13.44 12.13 -8.67
C TYR A 203 11.95 12.06 -8.98
N TRP A 204 11.23 10.98 -8.66
CA TRP A 204 9.77 10.92 -8.88
C TRP A 204 9.00 11.89 -7.99
N THR A 205 9.48 12.19 -6.79
CA THR A 205 8.89 13.25 -5.95
C THR A 205 9.14 14.62 -6.57
N ILE A 206 10.33 14.86 -7.13
CA ILE A 206 10.64 16.09 -7.87
C ILE A 206 9.72 16.22 -9.09
N LEU A 207 9.59 15.18 -9.90
CA LEU A 207 8.66 15.14 -11.04
C LEU A 207 7.22 15.44 -10.59
N GLY A 208 6.80 14.91 -9.45
CA GLY A 208 5.48 15.15 -8.89
C GLY A 208 5.22 16.61 -8.50
N GLU A 209 6.21 17.32 -7.98
CA GLU A 209 6.12 18.77 -7.71
C GLU A 209 6.00 19.61 -8.98
N HIS A 210 6.55 19.12 -10.09
CA HIS A 210 6.36 19.69 -11.42
C HIS A 210 5.13 19.13 -12.16
N TYR A 211 4.22 18.46 -11.45
CA TYR A 211 2.99 17.88 -11.99
C TYR A 211 3.21 16.89 -13.14
N ILE A 212 4.35 16.19 -13.14
CA ILE A 212 4.66 15.10 -14.06
C ILE A 212 4.28 13.79 -13.36
N TRP A 213 3.21 13.16 -13.84
CA TRP A 213 2.72 11.90 -13.28
C TRP A 213 3.75 10.79 -13.49
N SER A 214 4.11 10.08 -12.42
CA SER A 214 5.01 8.92 -12.47
C SER A 214 4.37 7.70 -11.81
N THR A 215 4.63 6.52 -12.37
CA THR A 215 4.23 5.24 -11.78
C THR A 215 5.49 4.47 -11.39
N VAL A 216 5.65 4.18 -10.09
CA VAL A 216 6.79 3.46 -9.52
C VAL A 216 6.35 2.06 -9.13
N LEU A 217 6.91 1.04 -9.79
CA LEU A 217 6.54 -0.36 -9.60
C LEU A 217 7.76 -1.16 -9.16
N ARG A 218 7.68 -1.78 -7.98
CA ARG A 218 8.69 -2.74 -7.48
C ARG A 218 10.14 -2.20 -7.43
N VAL A 219 10.33 -0.88 -7.38
CA VAL A 219 11.65 -0.28 -7.20
C VAL A 219 12.11 -0.49 -5.75
N PRO A 220 13.29 -1.06 -5.46
CA PRO A 220 13.75 -1.29 -4.09
C PRO A 220 13.86 -0.02 -3.23
N ILE A 221 13.83 -0.19 -1.89
CA ILE A 221 13.95 0.90 -0.90
C ILE A 221 12.86 1.96 -1.05
N THR A 222 11.62 1.47 -1.20
CA THR A 222 10.42 2.30 -1.39
C THR A 222 9.35 2.06 -0.33
N PHE A 223 9.74 1.49 0.81
CA PHE A 223 8.85 1.33 1.97
C PHE A 223 9.29 2.21 3.16
N PRO A 224 8.41 3.05 3.72
CA PRO A 224 7.04 3.31 3.28
C PRO A 224 7.01 4.03 1.90
N PRO A 225 5.93 3.88 1.11
CA PRO A 225 5.79 4.56 -0.17
C PRO A 225 5.89 6.09 -0.02
N ASP A 226 6.60 6.75 -0.94
CA ASP A 226 6.70 8.20 -0.96
C ASP A 226 5.31 8.81 -1.30
N ARG A 227 5.00 9.96 -0.71
CA ARG A 227 3.80 10.74 -1.08
C ARG A 227 4.18 11.75 -2.16
N PHE A 228 3.69 11.56 -3.37
CA PHE A 228 3.92 12.48 -4.49
C PHE A 228 2.75 12.41 -5.49
N TYR A 229 2.79 13.27 -6.51
CA TYR A 229 1.81 13.25 -7.61
C TYR A 229 2.08 12.08 -8.58
N GLY A 230 1.59 10.90 -8.20
CA GLY A 230 1.75 9.67 -8.98
C GLY A 230 1.20 8.44 -8.26
N ALA A 231 1.63 7.27 -8.70
CA ALA A 231 1.31 5.99 -8.07
C ALA A 231 2.60 5.23 -7.73
N GLN A 232 2.67 4.65 -6.54
CA GLN A 232 3.83 3.87 -6.10
C GLN A 232 3.37 2.61 -5.36
N LEU A 233 3.82 1.47 -5.87
CA LEU A 233 3.74 0.20 -5.17
C LEU A 233 5.04 0.03 -4.39
N GLY A 234 4.94 0.01 -3.06
CA GLY A 234 6.09 -0.26 -2.20
C GLY A 234 6.72 -1.60 -2.55
N ALA A 235 8.03 -1.71 -2.35
CA ALA A 235 8.80 -2.91 -2.67
C ALA A 235 9.61 -3.38 -1.45
N MET A 236 10.90 -3.68 -1.64
CA MET A 236 11.83 -4.06 -0.59
C MET A 236 11.65 -3.25 0.70
N ALA A 237 11.76 -3.96 1.82
CA ALA A 237 11.54 -3.51 3.20
C ALA A 237 10.08 -3.41 3.68
N ILE A 238 9.10 -3.83 2.86
CA ILE A 238 7.74 -4.07 3.36
C ILE A 238 7.78 -5.23 4.36
N PRO A 239 7.33 -5.04 5.62
CA PRO A 239 7.24 -6.11 6.59
C PRO A 239 6.09 -7.08 6.23
N ASP A 240 6.23 -8.34 6.62
CA ASP A 240 5.13 -9.31 6.58
C ASP A 240 4.11 -9.05 7.70
N LEU A 241 3.06 -9.90 7.76
CA LEU A 241 2.03 -9.81 8.80
C LEU A 241 2.59 -10.05 10.22
N LEU A 242 3.75 -10.66 10.35
CA LEU A 242 4.44 -10.90 11.61
C LEU A 242 5.41 -9.76 11.99
N GLY A 243 5.54 -8.74 11.13
CA GLY A 243 6.47 -7.63 11.32
C GLY A 243 7.92 -7.97 10.99
N THR A 244 8.17 -9.13 10.37
CA THR A 244 9.50 -9.55 9.90
C THR A 244 9.78 -9.07 8.48
N GLN A 245 11.01 -9.21 8.00
CA GLN A 245 11.41 -8.87 6.63
C GLN A 245 11.23 -10.04 5.67
N GLY A 246 10.16 -10.81 5.87
CA GLY A 246 9.80 -12.01 5.12
C GLY A 246 10.31 -13.29 5.77
N THR A 247 9.74 -14.41 5.31
CA THR A 247 10.09 -15.76 5.73
C THR A 247 11.12 -16.33 4.76
N PHE A 248 12.33 -16.63 5.23
CA PHE A 248 13.31 -17.36 4.43
C PHE A 248 13.15 -18.87 4.60
N PHE A 249 13.58 -19.63 3.60
CA PHE A 249 13.61 -21.08 3.64
C PHE A 249 15.06 -21.57 3.71
N LEU A 250 15.38 -22.39 4.71
CA LEU A 250 16.67 -23.07 4.83
C LEU A 250 16.54 -24.50 4.34
N PHE A 251 17.04 -24.78 3.14
CA PHE A 251 17.10 -26.14 2.60
C PHE A 251 18.39 -26.82 3.06
N THR A 252 18.30 -27.94 3.77
CA THR A 252 19.49 -28.62 4.33
C THR A 252 19.29 -30.12 4.50
N THR A 253 20.37 -30.88 4.35
CA THR A 253 20.42 -32.33 4.60
C THR A 253 20.74 -32.68 6.06
N ARG A 254 21.02 -31.69 6.90
CA ARG A 254 21.31 -31.92 8.32
C ARG A 254 20.05 -32.44 9.03
N ALA A 255 20.19 -33.46 9.87
CA ALA A 255 19.14 -33.90 10.79
C ALA A 255 18.74 -32.79 11.78
N SER A 256 17.53 -32.86 12.30
CA SER A 256 16.89 -31.81 13.11
C SER A 256 16.53 -32.37 14.48
N ASP A 257 17.45 -32.29 15.42
CA ASP A 257 17.26 -32.85 16.77
C ASP A 257 17.03 -31.74 17.81
N ALA A 258 17.26 -30.47 17.44
CA ALA A 258 17.23 -29.32 18.33
C ALA A 258 16.28 -28.23 17.80
N ALA A 259 15.65 -27.52 18.75
CA ALA A 259 14.80 -26.37 18.46
C ALA A 259 15.55 -25.32 17.64
N PHE A 260 15.02 -25.01 16.45
CA PHE A 260 15.53 -23.99 15.55
C PHE A 260 15.37 -22.60 16.21
N LYS A 261 16.47 -21.94 16.54
CA LYS A 261 16.48 -20.63 17.24
C LYS A 261 16.41 -19.41 16.30
N GLU A 262 16.35 -19.64 14.99
CA GLU A 262 16.33 -18.59 13.98
C GLU A 262 14.91 -18.46 13.40
N GLY A 263 14.57 -17.29 12.85
CA GLY A 263 13.31 -17.12 12.09
C GLY A 263 13.34 -17.95 10.79
N GLY A 264 12.23 -18.03 10.05
CA GLY A 264 12.17 -18.76 8.78
C GLY A 264 11.71 -20.22 8.89
N VAL A 265 11.69 -20.93 7.75
CA VAL A 265 11.24 -22.33 7.64
C VAL A 265 12.40 -23.20 7.20
N ARG A 266 12.75 -24.22 7.97
CA ARG A 266 13.74 -25.23 7.56
C ARG A 266 13.05 -26.35 6.78
N VAL A 267 13.58 -26.67 5.61
CA VAL A 267 13.12 -27.77 4.76
C VAL A 267 14.26 -28.78 4.68
N THR A 268 14.02 -29.98 5.19
CA THR A 268 14.98 -31.08 5.05
C THR A 268 14.90 -31.64 3.63
N LEU A 269 16.03 -31.73 2.94
CA LEU A 269 16.14 -32.33 1.61
C LEU A 269 16.33 -33.85 1.69
#